data_AF-A0A3Q0GNQ3-F1
#
_entry.id   AF-A0A3Q0GNQ3-F1
#
_cell.length_a   1.000
_cell.length_b   1.000
_cell.length_c   1.000
_cell.angle_alpha   90.00
_cell.angle_beta   90.00
_cell.angle_gamma   90.00
#
_symmetry.space_group_name_H-M   'P 1'
#
loop_
_entity.id
_entity.type
_entity.pdbx_description
1 polymer ?
#
loop_
_entity_poly.entity_id
_entity_poly.type
_entity_poly.pdbx_seq_one_letter_code
_entity_poly.pdbx_strand_id
1 'polypeptide(L)'
;MTDLEQEPIPEEGCVTVMEIPVSHSTAVVFFLDNFIDSKMNMSRQCQTAASKTKVLDFSDPFSTEVKPRILLMGLRRSGKSSIQKVVFHKMSPNETLFLESTNKICREEVSNSSFVNFQIWDFPGQIDFFDPTFDYEMIFRGTGALIFVIDSQDDYMEALARLHLTVTRAYKVNPDINFEIFIHKVDGLSDDHKIETQRDIHQRTNDDLADAGLEKIHLSFYLTSIYDHSIFEAFSKVVQKLIPQLPTLENLLNIFISNSGIEKAFLFDVVSKIYIATDSTPVDMQTYELCCDMIDVVIDISCIYGGKPASVKYGIIFT
;
A
#
# COMPACT_ATOMS: atom_id res chain seq x y z
N MET A 1 -49.59 25.90 6.45
CA MET A 1 -49.08 24.82 5.57
C MET A 1 -47.59 25.10 5.37
N THR A 2 -46.82 24.77 6.39
CA THR A 2 -45.40 24.48 6.31
C THR A 2 -45.29 23.04 5.86
N ASP A 3 -44.53 22.74 4.81
CA ASP A 3 -43.91 21.42 4.53
C ASP A 3 -42.93 21.65 3.37
N LEU A 4 -41.66 21.91 3.69
CA LEU A 4 -40.55 20.94 3.80
C LEU A 4 -39.76 20.88 2.48
N GLU A 5 -38.74 21.73 2.40
CA GLU A 5 -37.62 21.57 1.48
C GLU A 5 -36.99 20.20 1.75
N GLN A 6 -37.00 19.30 0.76
CA GLN A 6 -36.24 18.06 0.82
C GLN A 6 -34.75 18.40 0.69
N GLU A 7 -34.01 18.23 1.79
CA GLU A 7 -32.56 18.20 1.79
C GLU A 7 -32.05 17.08 0.84
N PRO A 8 -30.92 17.30 0.14
CA PRO A 8 -30.31 16.25 -0.66
C PRO A 8 -29.78 15.14 0.26
N ILE A 9 -30.22 13.91 -0.02
CA ILE A 9 -29.76 12.68 0.64
C ILE A 9 -28.24 12.55 0.39
N PRO A 10 -27.41 12.23 1.40
CA PRO A 10 -25.98 12.04 1.21
C PRO A 10 -25.74 10.90 0.22
N GLU A 11 -24.80 11.07 -0.71
CA GLU A 11 -24.38 10.02 -1.65
C GLU A 11 -23.93 8.78 -0.86
N GLU A 12 -24.77 7.74 -0.86
CA GLU A 12 -24.39 6.44 -0.32
C GLU A 12 -23.26 5.87 -1.19
N GLY A 13 -22.10 5.63 -0.59
CA GLY A 13 -20.97 4.97 -1.25
C GLY A 13 -21.43 3.60 -1.75
N CYS A 14 -21.46 3.43 -3.06
CA CYS A 14 -21.84 2.17 -3.67
C CYS A 14 -20.64 1.21 -3.62
N VAL A 15 -20.91 -0.08 -3.46
CA VAL A 15 -19.87 -1.13 -3.48
C VAL A 15 -20.15 -1.97 -4.71
N THR A 16 -19.28 -1.90 -5.72
CA THR A 16 -19.40 -2.75 -6.90
C THR A 16 -18.89 -4.15 -6.55
N VAL A 17 -19.70 -5.17 -6.82
CA VAL A 17 -19.37 -6.57 -6.56
C VAL A 17 -19.00 -7.23 -7.88
N MET A 18 -17.88 -7.94 -7.93
CA MET A 18 -17.50 -8.76 -9.07
C MET A 18 -17.24 -10.19 -8.63
N GLU A 19 -17.95 -11.13 -9.24
CA GLU A 19 -17.69 -12.55 -9.06
C GLU A 19 -16.68 -13.04 -10.12
N ILE A 20 -15.63 -13.72 -9.66
CA ILE A 20 -14.59 -14.30 -10.50
C ILE A 20 -14.66 -15.83 -10.33
N PRO A 21 -15.04 -16.57 -11.38
CA PRO A 21 -14.94 -18.02 -11.37
C PRO A 21 -13.47 -18.43 -11.53
N VAL A 22 -12.86 -18.90 -10.44
CA VAL A 22 -11.59 -19.63 -10.46
C VAL A 22 -11.92 -21.11 -10.67
N SER A 23 -11.06 -21.88 -11.34
CA SER A 23 -11.33 -23.22 -11.90
C SER A 23 -12.11 -24.22 -11.01
N HIS A 24 -12.07 -24.09 -9.67
CA HIS A 24 -12.90 -24.83 -8.73
C HIS A 24 -13.55 -23.98 -7.61
N SER A 25 -13.46 -22.65 -7.66
CA SER A 25 -13.75 -21.74 -6.54
C SER A 25 -14.33 -20.41 -7.04
N THR A 26 -15.31 -19.84 -6.34
CA THR A 26 -15.78 -18.46 -6.59
C THR A 26 -15.04 -17.49 -5.67
N ALA A 27 -14.33 -16.54 -6.26
CA ALA A 27 -13.75 -15.41 -5.54
C ALA A 27 -14.59 -14.15 -5.83
N VAL A 28 -14.98 -13.43 -4.79
CA VAL A 28 -15.73 -12.17 -4.95
C VAL A 28 -14.87 -10.99 -4.59
N VAL A 29 -14.74 -10.06 -5.54
CA VAL A 29 -14.01 -8.82 -5.38
C VAL A 29 -15.02 -7.70 -5.13
N PHE A 30 -14.90 -7.09 -3.96
CA PHE A 30 -15.62 -5.88 -3.61
C PHE A 30 -14.77 -4.66 -3.97
N PHE A 31 -15.37 -3.74 -4.70
CA PHE A 31 -14.79 -2.45 -5.03
C PHE A 31 -15.49 -1.36 -4.23
N LEU A 32 -14.70 -0.51 -3.56
CA LEU A 32 -15.22 0.72 -3.00
C LEU A 32 -15.41 1.73 -4.13
N ASP A 33 -16.65 2.15 -4.41
CA ASP A 33 -16.90 3.08 -5.51
C ASP A 33 -16.34 4.47 -5.20
N ASN A 34 -15.32 4.84 -5.98
CA ASN A 34 -15.09 6.18 -6.51
C ASN A 34 -14.75 6.10 -8.02
N PHE A 35 -15.16 5.02 -8.67
CA PHE A 35 -14.60 4.59 -9.95
C PHE A 35 -14.96 5.49 -11.13
N ILE A 36 -16.13 6.15 -11.11
CA ILE A 36 -16.58 6.95 -12.27
C ILE A 36 -16.08 8.39 -12.22
N ASP A 37 -15.94 9.01 -11.06
CA ASP A 37 -15.54 10.44 -10.97
C ASP A 37 -14.02 10.64 -11.01
N SER A 38 -13.23 9.69 -10.53
CA SER A 38 -11.76 9.79 -10.53
C SER A 38 -11.18 9.76 -11.96
N LYS A 39 -11.65 8.85 -12.84
CA LYS A 39 -11.11 8.75 -14.21
C LYS A 39 -11.57 9.88 -15.15
N MET A 40 -12.75 10.47 -14.95
CA MET A 40 -13.18 11.66 -15.71
C MET A 40 -12.30 12.88 -15.39
N ASN A 41 -11.75 12.96 -14.17
CA ASN A 41 -10.78 13.98 -13.79
C ASN A 41 -9.33 13.63 -14.19
N MET A 42 -8.94 12.36 -14.12
CA MET A 42 -7.57 11.93 -14.45
C MET A 42 -7.25 12.05 -15.95
N SER A 43 -8.23 11.77 -16.82
CA SER A 43 -8.07 11.95 -18.27
C SER A 43 -8.11 13.42 -18.72
N ARG A 44 -8.65 14.34 -17.89
CA ARG A 44 -8.52 15.80 -18.11
C ARG A 44 -7.23 16.38 -17.54
N GLN A 45 -6.69 15.84 -16.44
CA GLN A 45 -5.45 16.33 -15.84
C GLN A 45 -4.20 16.00 -16.66
N CYS A 46 -4.18 14.87 -17.38
CA CYS A 46 -3.04 14.47 -18.22
C CYS A 46 -2.77 15.41 -19.41
N GLN A 47 -3.66 16.35 -19.75
CA GLN A 47 -3.38 17.37 -20.78
C GLN A 47 -2.98 18.74 -20.22
N THR A 48 -2.93 18.92 -18.88
CA THR A 48 -2.64 20.24 -18.29
C THR A 48 -1.73 20.26 -17.05
N ALA A 49 -0.99 19.19 -16.75
CA ALA A 49 -0.05 19.18 -15.63
C ALA A 49 1.39 19.49 -16.06
N ALA A 50 1.65 20.76 -16.40
CA ALA A 50 2.99 21.32 -16.30
C ALA A 50 3.38 21.43 -14.81
N SER A 51 4.56 20.89 -14.50
CA SER A 51 5.34 21.03 -13.26
C SER A 51 4.80 22.02 -12.21
N LYS A 52 4.28 21.51 -11.10
CA LYS A 52 4.24 22.23 -9.82
C LYS A 52 4.73 21.33 -8.69
N THR A 53 6.05 21.34 -8.48
CA THR A 53 6.66 20.93 -7.22
C THR A 53 6.20 21.90 -6.14
N LYS A 54 5.30 21.49 -5.25
CA LYS A 54 4.91 22.31 -4.08
C LYS A 54 6.06 22.29 -3.07
N VAL A 55 6.67 23.45 -2.88
CA VAL A 55 7.54 23.78 -1.75
C VAL A 55 6.65 24.10 -0.54
N LEU A 56 7.14 23.69 0.63
CA LEU A 56 6.61 23.83 2.00
C LEU A 56 5.59 24.97 2.22
N ASP A 57 4.47 24.62 2.84
CA ASP A 57 3.73 25.52 3.73
C ASP A 57 3.43 24.79 5.05
N PHE A 58 3.95 25.33 6.14
CA PHE A 58 3.68 24.89 7.52
C PHE A 58 2.62 25.84 8.10
N SER A 59 1.35 25.63 7.78
CA SER A 59 0.22 26.12 8.58
C SER A 59 -1.12 25.71 7.98
N ASP A 60 -1.72 24.65 8.52
CA ASP A 60 -3.17 24.53 8.60
C ASP A 60 -3.53 24.08 10.02
N PRO A 61 -4.03 24.98 10.89
CA PRO A 61 -4.31 24.66 12.30
C PRO A 61 -5.62 23.88 12.56
N PHE A 62 -6.31 23.37 11.52
CA PHE A 62 -7.64 22.76 11.66
C PHE A 62 -7.89 21.52 10.77
N SER A 63 -6.93 20.59 10.69
CA SER A 63 -7.22 19.22 10.21
C SER A 63 -6.93 18.19 11.31
N THR A 64 -7.93 17.93 12.15
CA THR A 64 -7.96 16.85 13.16
C THR A 64 -8.17 15.47 12.53
N GLU A 65 -7.51 15.18 11.41
CA GLU A 65 -7.36 13.83 10.87
C GLU A 65 -5.87 13.59 10.64
N VAL A 66 -5.21 13.00 11.63
CA VAL A 66 -3.81 12.54 11.49
C VAL A 66 -3.84 11.35 10.56
N LYS A 67 -3.67 11.61 9.25
CA LYS A 67 -3.56 10.57 8.24
C LYS A 67 -2.39 9.64 8.59
N PRO A 68 -2.57 8.31 8.58
CA PRO A 68 -1.47 7.38 8.81
C PRO A 68 -0.36 7.64 7.80
N ARG A 69 0.89 7.69 8.29
CA ARG A 69 2.08 7.85 7.44
C ARG A 69 2.85 6.56 7.35
N ILE A 70 3.27 6.22 6.14
CA ILE A 70 4.13 5.10 5.81
C ILE A 70 5.48 5.66 5.39
N LEU A 71 6.55 5.27 6.09
CA LEU A 71 7.91 5.66 5.74
C LEU A 71 8.59 4.53 4.97
N LEU A 72 9.15 4.85 3.80
CA LEU A 72 10.01 3.95 3.05
C LEU A 72 11.48 4.32 3.32
N MET A 73 12.18 3.42 4.00
CA MET A 73 13.59 3.57 4.37
C MET A 73 14.43 2.40 3.82
N GLY A 74 15.74 2.58 3.77
CA GLY A 74 16.69 1.53 3.35
C GLY A 74 17.96 2.09 2.73
N LEU A 75 18.88 1.23 2.29
CA LEU A 75 20.14 1.63 1.67
C LEU A 75 19.96 2.27 0.28
N ARG A 76 20.94 3.04 -0.18
CA ARG A 76 20.92 3.57 -1.55
C ARG A 76 20.80 2.40 -2.55
N ARG A 77 19.98 2.57 -3.60
CA ARG A 77 19.72 1.55 -4.65
C ARG A 77 18.96 0.30 -4.19
N SER A 78 18.42 0.28 -2.97
CA SER A 78 17.60 -0.84 -2.48
C SER A 78 16.25 -1.02 -3.21
N GLY A 79 15.80 -0.05 -4.01
CA GLY A 79 14.57 -0.17 -4.81
C GLY A 79 13.34 0.57 -4.26
N LYS A 80 13.44 1.26 -3.13
CA LYS A 80 12.37 2.09 -2.51
C LYS A 80 11.59 3.00 -3.49
N SER A 81 12.28 3.82 -4.29
CA SER A 81 11.61 4.72 -5.25
C SER A 81 10.95 3.96 -6.41
N SER A 82 11.52 2.80 -6.80
CA SER A 82 10.90 1.92 -7.80
C SER A 82 9.61 1.32 -7.25
N ILE A 83 9.63 0.81 -6.01
CA ILE A 83 8.47 0.29 -5.31
C ILE A 83 7.34 1.33 -5.26
N GLN A 84 7.65 2.56 -4.84
CA GLN A 84 6.67 3.65 -4.76
C GLN A 84 6.00 3.91 -6.13
N LYS A 85 6.79 4.01 -7.20
CA LYS A 85 6.25 4.30 -8.54
C LYS A 85 5.48 3.14 -9.15
N VAL A 86 5.90 1.90 -8.92
CA VAL A 86 5.20 0.71 -9.42
C VAL A 86 3.84 0.58 -8.73
N VAL A 87 3.79 0.73 -7.40
CA VAL A 87 2.56 0.52 -6.64
C VAL A 87 1.56 1.67 -6.82
N PHE A 88 2.02 2.93 -6.77
CA PHE A 88 1.10 4.09 -6.71
C PHE A 88 0.96 4.83 -8.04
N HIS A 89 1.97 4.80 -8.90
CA HIS A 89 1.92 5.47 -10.21
C HIS A 89 1.64 4.51 -11.38
N LYS A 90 1.47 3.21 -11.12
CA LYS A 90 1.34 2.15 -12.14
C LYS A 90 2.46 2.21 -13.20
N MET A 91 3.66 2.61 -12.80
CA MET A 91 4.83 2.61 -13.68
C MET A 91 5.23 1.16 -13.97
N SER A 92 5.57 0.86 -15.22
CA SER A 92 6.02 -0.49 -15.57
C SER A 92 7.35 -0.81 -14.89
N PRO A 93 7.58 -2.04 -14.40
CA PRO A 93 8.84 -2.40 -13.74
C PRO A 93 10.08 -2.11 -14.61
N ASN A 94 9.97 -2.29 -15.92
CA ASN A 94 11.04 -2.01 -16.89
C ASN A 94 11.40 -0.53 -17.00
N GLU A 95 10.43 0.38 -16.82
CA GLU A 95 10.68 1.82 -16.79
C GLU A 95 11.43 2.25 -15.54
N THR A 96 11.34 1.48 -14.45
CA THR A 96 12.01 1.83 -13.18
C THR A 96 13.54 1.80 -13.27
N LEU A 97 14.10 1.10 -14.26
CA LEU A 97 15.55 1.07 -14.53
C LEU A 97 16.12 2.45 -14.87
N PHE A 98 15.28 3.36 -15.38
CA PHE A 98 15.67 4.71 -15.78
C PHE A 98 15.45 5.75 -14.68
N LEU A 99 15.11 5.33 -13.47
CA LEU A 99 14.91 6.25 -12.35
C LEU A 99 16.23 6.86 -11.89
N GLU A 100 16.23 8.18 -11.79
CA GLU A 100 17.35 8.92 -11.20
C GLU A 100 17.43 8.67 -9.68
N SER A 101 18.63 8.84 -9.11
CA SER A 101 18.82 8.75 -7.66
C SER A 101 18.03 9.84 -6.94
N THR A 102 17.19 9.44 -5.99
CA THR A 102 16.44 10.35 -5.12
C THR A 102 17.42 11.16 -4.25
N ASN A 103 17.41 12.49 -4.42
CA ASN A 103 18.27 13.41 -3.67
C ASN A 103 17.50 14.21 -2.59
N LYS A 104 16.17 14.15 -2.60
CA LYS A 104 15.28 14.85 -1.67
C LYS A 104 14.17 13.90 -1.23
N ILE A 105 13.60 14.13 -0.05
CA ILE A 105 12.45 13.35 0.41
C ILE A 105 11.27 13.60 -0.51
N CYS A 106 10.78 12.53 -1.13
CA CYS A 106 9.57 12.58 -1.94
C CYS A 106 8.38 12.23 -1.06
N ARG A 107 7.41 13.14 -0.97
CA ARG A 107 6.15 12.92 -0.25
C ARG A 107 5.04 12.72 -1.25
N GLU A 108 4.31 11.63 -1.10
CA GLU A 108 3.15 11.33 -1.90
C GLU A 108 1.94 11.18 -0.99
N GLU A 109 0.86 11.87 -1.32
CA GLU A 109 -0.42 11.67 -0.63
C GLU A 109 -1.28 10.76 -1.48
N VAL A 110 -1.58 9.59 -0.94
CA VAL A 110 -2.51 8.65 -1.56
C VAL A 110 -3.87 8.92 -0.93
N SER A 111 -4.72 9.63 -1.65
CA SER A 111 -6.10 9.94 -1.26
C SER A 111 -7.07 9.54 -2.36
N ASN A 112 -6.96 8.29 -2.82
CA ASN A 112 -7.74 7.77 -3.94
C ASN A 112 -9.17 7.40 -3.53
N SER A 113 -9.39 7.11 -2.23
CA SER A 113 -10.71 6.86 -1.66
C SER A 113 -10.79 7.38 -0.23
N SER A 114 -12.01 7.59 0.27
CA SER A 114 -12.28 7.95 1.67
C SER A 114 -11.79 6.90 2.66
N PHE A 115 -11.58 5.65 2.22
CA PHE A 115 -11.10 4.55 3.06
C PHE A 115 -9.58 4.41 3.08
N VAL A 116 -8.88 4.93 2.06
CA VAL A 116 -7.42 4.80 1.92
C VAL A 116 -6.82 6.19 1.78
N ASN A 117 -6.48 6.77 2.92
CA ASN A 117 -5.89 8.10 3.00
C ASN A 117 -4.60 8.04 3.84
N PHE A 118 -3.47 7.82 3.17
CA PHE A 118 -2.18 7.75 3.83
C PHE A 118 -1.12 8.55 3.06
N GLN A 119 -0.08 8.95 3.78
CA GLN A 119 1.06 9.64 3.17
C GLN A 119 2.25 8.69 3.11
N ILE A 120 2.89 8.61 1.94
CA ILE A 120 4.11 7.83 1.72
C ILE A 120 5.27 8.78 1.62
N TRP A 121 6.31 8.51 2.41
CA TRP A 121 7.51 9.32 2.42
C TRP A 121 8.69 8.44 2.00
N ASP A 122 9.27 8.75 0.84
CA ASP A 122 10.47 8.10 0.33
C ASP A 122 11.72 8.86 0.77
N PHE A 123 12.57 8.19 1.55
CA PHE A 123 13.81 8.78 2.08
C PHE A 123 15.01 8.46 1.17
N PRO A 124 15.85 9.47 0.85
CA PRO A 124 17.10 9.22 0.15
C PRO A 124 18.00 8.30 0.98
N GLY A 125 18.53 7.24 0.36
CA GLY A 125 19.40 6.27 1.03
C GLY A 125 20.78 6.81 1.44
N GLN A 126 21.06 8.09 1.18
CA GLN A 126 22.29 8.79 1.58
C GLN A 126 22.09 9.75 2.75
N ILE A 127 20.84 10.00 3.19
CA ILE A 127 20.64 10.88 4.35
C ILE A 127 21.21 10.16 5.56
N ASP A 128 22.28 10.73 6.11
CA ASP A 128 22.71 10.34 7.43
C ASP A 128 21.65 10.83 8.42
N PHE A 129 20.99 9.90 9.09
CA PHE A 129 19.97 10.15 10.12
C PHE A 129 20.49 10.93 11.34
N PHE A 130 21.72 11.47 11.24
CA PHE A 130 22.47 12.17 12.27
C PHE A 130 22.56 13.67 12.00
N ASP A 131 22.05 14.15 10.87
CA ASP A 131 22.05 15.59 10.60
C ASP A 131 20.98 16.27 11.48
N PRO A 132 21.37 17.15 12.44
CA PRO A 132 20.45 17.82 13.35
C PRO A 132 19.51 18.82 12.65
N THR A 133 19.65 19.01 11.34
CA THR A 133 18.75 19.83 10.52
C THR A 133 17.42 19.14 10.21
N PHE A 134 17.30 17.84 10.47
CA PHE A 134 16.07 17.07 10.26
C PHE A 134 15.36 16.77 11.59
N ASP A 135 14.12 17.22 11.76
CA ASP A 135 13.28 16.89 12.91
C ASP A 135 12.75 15.45 12.83
N TYR A 136 13.64 14.46 12.94
CA TYR A 136 13.30 13.04 12.89
C TYR A 136 12.30 12.64 13.98
N GLU A 137 12.32 13.29 15.14
CA GLU A 137 11.34 13.04 16.20
C GLU A 137 9.91 13.40 15.77
N MET A 138 9.72 14.52 15.08
CA MET A 138 8.41 14.93 14.60
C MET A 138 7.89 14.00 13.49
N ILE A 139 8.80 13.50 12.65
CA ILE A 139 8.48 12.56 11.57
C ILE A 139 8.01 11.22 12.14
N PHE A 140 8.78 10.63 13.05
CA PHE A 140 8.45 9.33 13.64
C PHE A 140 7.21 9.39 14.55
N ARG A 141 6.94 10.50 15.23
CA ARG A 141 5.70 10.67 16.02
C ARG A 141 4.41 10.53 15.20
N GLY A 142 4.43 10.99 13.95
CA GLY A 142 3.26 10.91 13.06
C GLY A 142 3.24 9.67 12.17
N THR A 143 4.14 8.72 12.39
CA THR A 143 4.28 7.52 11.55
C THR A 143 3.51 6.35 12.14
N GLY A 144 2.74 5.66 11.30
CA GLY A 144 2.04 4.44 11.69
C GLY A 144 2.80 3.17 11.32
N ALA A 145 3.50 3.17 10.18
CA ALA A 145 4.32 2.04 9.74
C ALA A 145 5.64 2.52 9.13
N LEU A 146 6.70 1.77 9.42
CA LEU A 146 8.02 1.95 8.84
C LEU A 146 8.37 0.71 8.03
N ILE A 147 8.50 0.89 6.72
CA ILE A 147 8.93 -0.15 5.79
C ILE A 147 10.42 0.04 5.53
N PHE A 148 11.23 -0.94 5.90
CA PHE A 148 12.66 -0.96 5.62
C PHE A 148 12.96 -1.94 4.48
N VAL A 149 13.53 -1.43 3.39
CA VAL A 149 13.81 -2.19 2.17
C VAL A 149 15.27 -2.64 2.17
N ILE A 150 15.48 -3.96 2.19
CA ILE A 150 16.77 -4.64 2.09
C ILE A 150 16.88 -5.25 0.70
N ASP A 151 18.01 -5.03 0.02
CA ASP A 151 18.30 -5.69 -1.25
C ASP A 151 18.86 -7.11 -0.98
N SER A 152 18.20 -8.15 -1.48
CA SER A 152 18.65 -9.54 -1.30
C SER A 152 19.74 -9.97 -2.28
N GLN A 153 20.03 -9.18 -3.32
CA GLN A 153 21.06 -9.49 -4.31
C GLN A 153 22.44 -8.90 -3.97
N ASP A 154 22.48 -7.95 -3.03
CA ASP A 154 23.70 -7.29 -2.56
C ASP A 154 24.05 -7.71 -1.13
N ASP A 155 25.21 -7.27 -0.62
CA ASP A 155 25.60 -7.51 0.77
C ASP A 155 24.68 -6.73 1.73
N TYR A 156 23.81 -7.46 2.43
CA TYR A 156 22.83 -6.90 3.36
C TYR A 156 23.40 -6.62 4.76
N MET A 157 24.69 -6.89 5.04
CA MET A 157 25.29 -6.64 6.35
C MET A 157 25.21 -5.16 6.77
N GLU A 158 25.50 -4.24 5.86
CA GLU A 158 25.35 -2.80 6.12
C GLU A 158 23.86 -2.42 6.30
N ALA A 159 22.96 -3.09 5.57
CA ALA A 159 21.53 -2.84 5.64
C ALA A 159 20.98 -3.23 7.01
N LEU A 160 21.40 -4.36 7.56
CA LEU A 160 21.03 -4.83 8.90
C LEU A 160 21.51 -3.87 9.99
N ALA A 161 22.76 -3.41 9.92
CA ALA A 161 23.29 -2.43 10.88
C ALA A 161 22.48 -1.10 10.85
N ARG A 162 22.12 -0.62 9.65
CA ARG A 162 21.28 0.57 9.48
C ARG A 162 19.82 0.33 9.92
N LEU A 163 19.28 -0.86 9.68
CA LEU A 163 17.96 -1.27 10.15
C LEU A 163 17.90 -1.20 11.68
N HIS A 164 18.86 -1.84 12.35
CA HIS A 164 18.93 -1.87 13.82
C HIS A 164 18.97 -0.45 14.42
N LEU A 165 19.80 0.43 13.87
CA LEU A 165 19.88 1.84 14.29
C LEU A 165 18.54 2.58 14.09
N THR A 166 17.88 2.35 12.95
CA THR A 166 16.62 3.00 12.59
C THR A 166 15.48 2.55 13.49
N VAL A 167 15.32 1.25 13.69
CA VAL A 167 14.29 0.64 14.55
C VAL A 167 14.46 1.11 15.99
N THR A 168 15.67 1.06 16.53
CA THR A 168 15.96 1.50 17.91
C THR A 168 15.59 2.96 18.14
N ARG A 169 15.82 3.83 17.16
CA ARG A 169 15.47 5.26 17.26
C ARG A 169 13.98 5.51 17.10
N ALA A 170 13.37 4.90 16.09
CA ALA A 170 11.94 5.04 15.83
C ALA A 170 11.13 4.55 17.04
N TYR A 171 11.48 3.40 17.61
CA TYR A 171 10.82 2.83 18.78
C TYR A 171 10.95 3.71 20.04
N LYS A 172 12.09 4.39 20.22
CA LYS A 172 12.28 5.35 21.31
C LYS A 172 11.35 6.56 21.20
N VAL A 173 11.01 6.97 19.98
CA VAL A 173 10.15 8.14 19.73
C VAL A 173 8.67 7.75 19.78
N ASN A 174 8.31 6.64 19.14
CA ASN A 174 6.96 6.13 19.10
C ASN A 174 6.97 4.59 19.15
N PRO A 175 6.53 3.98 20.27
CA PRO A 175 6.50 2.53 20.41
C PRO A 175 5.37 1.85 19.61
N ASP A 176 4.39 2.61 19.12
CA ASP A 176 3.22 2.10 18.40
C ASP A 176 3.47 1.98 16.89
N ILE A 177 4.70 2.20 16.42
CA ILE A 177 5.06 2.04 15.00
C ILE A 177 5.11 0.55 14.63
N ASN A 178 4.44 0.18 13.55
CA ASN A 178 4.59 -1.13 12.92
C ASN A 178 5.89 -1.18 12.10
N PHE A 179 6.75 -2.16 12.38
CA PHE A 179 8.02 -2.35 11.67
C PHE A 179 7.93 -3.49 10.68
N GLU A 180 8.13 -3.17 9.41
CA GLU A 180 7.93 -4.07 8.29
C GLU A 180 9.21 -4.10 7.44
N ILE A 181 9.78 -5.28 7.22
CA ILE A 181 11.04 -5.47 6.49
C ILE A 181 10.71 -6.10 5.15
N PHE A 182 11.07 -5.42 4.07
CA PHE A 182 10.95 -5.94 2.72
C PHE A 182 12.31 -6.45 2.27
N ILE A 183 12.42 -7.77 2.16
CA ILE A 183 13.53 -8.44 1.48
C ILE A 183 13.19 -8.36 -0.01
N HIS A 184 13.88 -7.45 -0.69
CA HIS A 184 13.53 -6.98 -2.02
C HIS A 184 14.49 -7.51 -3.08
N LYS A 185 14.02 -7.59 -4.33
CA LYS A 185 14.74 -8.15 -5.49
C LYS A 185 14.98 -9.66 -5.40
N VAL A 186 13.96 -10.39 -4.92
CA VAL A 186 13.98 -11.86 -4.83
C VAL A 186 13.75 -12.56 -6.18
N ASP A 187 13.50 -11.79 -7.24
CA ASP A 187 13.26 -12.26 -8.63
C ASP A 187 14.44 -13.03 -9.22
N GLY A 188 15.67 -12.67 -8.84
CA GLY A 188 16.89 -13.35 -9.31
C GLY A 188 17.32 -14.56 -8.48
N LEU A 189 16.60 -14.91 -7.41
CA LEU A 189 16.99 -15.94 -6.46
C LEU A 189 16.19 -17.24 -6.66
N SER A 190 16.84 -18.38 -6.44
CA SER A 190 16.14 -19.67 -6.35
C SER A 190 15.31 -19.76 -5.07
N ASP A 191 14.28 -20.60 -5.05
CA ASP A 191 13.40 -20.71 -3.89
C ASP A 191 14.12 -21.20 -2.63
N ASP A 192 15.11 -22.08 -2.77
CA ASP A 192 15.99 -22.50 -1.66
C ASP A 192 16.77 -21.31 -1.09
N HIS A 193 17.32 -20.45 -1.96
CA HIS A 193 18.06 -19.26 -1.53
C HIS A 193 17.15 -18.21 -0.89
N LYS A 194 15.89 -18.08 -1.34
CA LYS A 194 14.91 -17.17 -0.71
C LYS A 194 14.65 -17.60 0.74
N ILE A 195 14.43 -18.89 0.98
CA ILE A 195 14.18 -19.43 2.33
C ILE A 195 15.41 -19.24 3.22
N GLU A 196 16.61 -19.53 2.71
CA GLU A 196 17.85 -19.34 3.46
C GLU A 196 18.10 -17.87 3.80
N THR A 197 17.98 -16.96 2.82
CA THR A 197 18.18 -15.52 3.01
C THR A 197 17.17 -14.94 3.99
N GLN A 198 15.90 -15.35 3.89
CA GLN A 198 14.87 -14.93 4.83
C GLN A 198 15.18 -15.38 6.25
N ARG A 199 15.58 -16.65 6.42
CA ARG A 199 15.94 -17.21 7.73
C ARG A 199 17.15 -16.50 8.32
N ASP A 200 18.18 -16.25 7.52
CA ASP A 200 19.41 -15.59 7.99
C ASP A 200 19.14 -14.15 8.42
N ILE A 201 18.45 -13.36 7.58
CA ILE A 201 18.04 -11.98 7.91
C ILE A 201 17.16 -11.97 9.16
N HIS A 202 16.18 -12.87 9.26
CA HIS A 202 15.29 -12.96 10.41
C HIS A 202 16.05 -13.28 11.70
N GLN A 203 16.97 -14.25 11.66
CA GLN A 203 17.75 -14.63 12.82
C GLN A 203 18.67 -13.49 13.27
N ARG A 204 19.49 -12.93 12.37
CA ARG A 204 20.43 -11.86 12.71
C ARG A 204 19.73 -10.61 13.24
N THR A 205 18.62 -10.21 12.63
CA THR A 205 17.89 -9.02 13.08
C THR A 205 17.30 -9.21 14.48
N ASN A 206 16.78 -10.42 14.78
CA ASN A 206 16.26 -10.72 16.11
C ASN A 206 17.38 -10.83 17.15
N ASP A 207 18.53 -11.42 16.79
CA ASP A 207 19.70 -11.49 17.66
C ASP A 207 20.19 -10.07 18.03
N ASP A 208 20.34 -9.19 17.03
CA ASP A 208 20.72 -7.78 17.25
C ASP A 208 19.71 -7.02 18.12
N LEU A 209 18.41 -7.29 17.97
CA LEU A 209 17.37 -6.68 18.80
C LEU A 209 17.37 -7.23 20.24
N ALA A 210 17.63 -8.52 20.41
CA ALA A 210 17.76 -9.16 21.71
C ALA A 210 18.96 -8.61 22.48
N ASP A 211 20.10 -8.43 21.80
CA ASP A 211 21.31 -7.82 22.37
C ASP A 211 21.08 -6.38 22.86
N ALA A 212 20.21 -5.64 22.20
CA ALA A 212 19.79 -4.29 22.63
C ALA A 212 18.71 -4.28 23.73
N GLY A 213 18.19 -5.46 24.14
CA GLY A 213 17.13 -5.59 25.13
C GLY A 213 15.75 -5.14 24.62
N LEU A 214 15.53 -5.14 23.30
CA LEU A 214 14.31 -4.71 22.63
C LEU A 214 13.45 -5.88 22.14
N GLU A 215 13.35 -6.95 22.93
CA GLU A 215 12.61 -8.18 22.60
C GLU A 215 11.10 -7.98 22.37
N LYS A 216 10.56 -6.83 22.77
CA LYS A 216 9.14 -6.49 22.57
C LYS A 216 8.81 -6.02 21.15
N ILE A 217 9.82 -5.72 20.33
CA ILE A 217 9.60 -5.23 18.97
C ILE A 217 9.32 -6.42 18.06
N HIS A 218 8.11 -6.44 17.49
CA HIS A 218 7.77 -7.44 16.48
C HIS A 218 8.09 -6.91 15.08
N LEU A 219 9.03 -7.58 14.42
CA LEU A 219 9.40 -7.32 13.05
C LEU A 219 8.67 -8.29 12.12
N SER A 220 7.99 -7.76 11.10
CA SER A 220 7.36 -8.58 10.06
C SER A 220 8.21 -8.58 8.80
N PHE A 221 8.44 -9.76 8.21
CA PHE A 221 9.32 -9.92 7.06
C PHE A 221 8.52 -10.35 5.82
N TYR A 222 8.78 -9.70 4.69
CA TYR A 222 8.13 -9.99 3.41
C TYR A 222 9.16 -10.15 2.31
N LEU A 223 9.01 -11.20 1.51
CA LEU A 223 9.73 -11.38 0.26
C LEU A 223 8.99 -10.59 -0.81
N THR A 224 9.68 -9.66 -1.47
CA THR A 224 9.04 -8.75 -2.43
C THR A 224 9.84 -8.61 -3.71
N SER A 225 9.12 -8.53 -4.82
CA SER A 225 9.65 -8.24 -6.15
C SER A 225 8.74 -7.22 -6.81
N ILE A 226 9.30 -6.28 -7.58
CA ILE A 226 8.49 -5.36 -8.41
C ILE A 226 7.98 -6.03 -9.70
N TYR A 227 8.52 -7.19 -10.07
CA TYR A 227 8.10 -7.93 -11.26
C TYR A 227 6.91 -8.86 -10.98
N ASP A 228 6.72 -9.22 -9.71
CA ASP A 228 5.64 -10.10 -9.27
C ASP A 228 4.61 -9.31 -8.44
N HIS A 229 3.45 -9.91 -8.17
CA HIS A 229 2.41 -9.26 -7.37
C HIS A 229 2.73 -9.24 -5.86
N SER A 230 3.82 -9.88 -5.43
CA SER A 230 4.22 -10.02 -4.02
C SER A 230 4.40 -8.66 -3.32
N ILE A 231 4.84 -7.63 -4.05
CA ILE A 231 4.95 -6.28 -3.50
C ILE A 231 3.59 -5.72 -3.11
N PHE A 232 2.55 -5.94 -3.93
CA PHE A 232 1.20 -5.46 -3.63
C PHE A 232 0.58 -6.22 -2.46
N GLU A 233 0.83 -7.53 -2.37
CA GLU A 233 0.41 -8.34 -1.23
C GLU A 233 1.07 -7.86 0.08
N ALA A 234 2.38 -7.64 0.07
CA ALA A 234 3.12 -7.12 1.22
C ALA A 234 2.58 -5.74 1.63
N PHE A 235 2.39 -4.82 0.69
CA PHE A 235 1.79 -3.51 0.99
C PHE A 235 0.37 -3.62 1.55
N SER A 236 -0.43 -4.57 1.06
CA SER A 236 -1.79 -4.81 1.56
C SER A 236 -1.78 -5.21 3.02
N LYS A 237 -0.88 -6.12 3.42
CA LYS A 237 -0.69 -6.49 4.83
C LYS A 237 -0.22 -5.32 5.69
N VAL A 238 0.65 -4.45 5.17
CA VAL A 238 1.08 -3.24 5.89
C VAL A 238 -0.07 -2.25 6.08
N VAL A 239 -0.84 -1.99 5.02
CA VAL A 239 -1.99 -1.06 5.07
C VAL A 239 -3.08 -1.61 5.99
N GLN A 240 -3.34 -2.91 5.98
CA GLN A 240 -4.28 -3.56 6.89
C GLN A 240 -3.97 -3.28 8.37
N LYS A 241 -2.70 -3.42 8.76
CA LYS A 241 -2.26 -3.13 10.14
C LYS A 241 -2.44 -1.66 10.55
N LEU A 242 -2.57 -0.75 9.59
CA LEU A 242 -2.80 0.67 9.84
C LEU A 242 -4.27 1.03 10.02
N ILE A 243 -5.20 0.15 9.63
CA ILE A 243 -6.64 0.44 9.67
C ILE A 243 -7.21 -0.06 11.00
N PRO A 244 -7.63 0.83 11.91
CA PRO A 244 -8.12 0.43 13.23
C PRO A 244 -9.45 -0.35 13.17
N GLN A 245 -10.23 -0.17 12.09
CA GLN A 245 -11.54 -0.79 11.90
C GLN A 245 -11.46 -2.15 11.16
N LEU A 246 -10.25 -2.65 10.86
CA LEU A 246 -10.05 -3.89 10.12
C LEU A 246 -10.86 -5.08 10.66
N PRO A 247 -10.92 -5.36 11.98
CA PRO A 247 -11.66 -6.53 12.48
C PRO A 247 -13.16 -6.48 12.18
N THR A 248 -13.72 -5.27 12.04
CA THR A 248 -15.13 -5.10 11.67
C THR A 248 -15.33 -5.47 10.20
N LEU A 249 -14.45 -5.02 9.31
CA LEU A 249 -14.49 -5.37 7.88
C LEU A 249 -14.28 -6.87 7.66
N GLU A 250 -13.31 -7.48 8.34
CA GLU A 250 -13.08 -8.92 8.28
C GLU A 250 -14.32 -9.73 8.73
N ASN A 251 -14.96 -9.33 9.83
CA ASN A 251 -16.19 -9.97 10.30
C ASN A 251 -17.34 -9.84 9.30
N LEU A 252 -17.49 -8.68 8.65
CA LEU A 252 -18.50 -8.49 7.60
C LEU A 252 -18.23 -9.40 6.40
N LEU A 253 -16.98 -9.51 5.95
CA LEU A 253 -16.59 -10.42 4.87
C LEU A 253 -16.83 -11.89 5.25
N ASN A 254 -16.49 -12.28 6.48
CA ASN A 254 -16.74 -13.64 6.97
C ASN A 254 -18.24 -13.97 7.00
N ILE A 255 -19.09 -13.05 7.47
CA ILE A 255 -20.55 -13.23 7.48
C ILE A 255 -21.06 -13.37 6.05
N PHE A 256 -20.59 -12.52 5.12
CA PHE A 256 -20.99 -12.57 3.72
C PHE A 256 -20.61 -13.91 3.07
N ILE A 257 -19.35 -14.34 3.20
CA ILE A 257 -18.86 -15.62 2.65
C ILE A 257 -19.67 -16.80 3.18
N SER A 258 -19.92 -16.82 4.49
CA SER A 258 -20.65 -17.92 5.15
C SER A 258 -22.08 -18.10 4.67
N ASN A 259 -22.74 -17.00 4.23
CA ASN A 259 -24.12 -17.03 3.77
C ASN A 259 -24.25 -17.21 2.25
N SER A 260 -23.23 -16.83 1.48
CA SER A 260 -23.29 -16.80 0.01
C SER A 260 -22.66 -18.04 -0.65
N GLY A 261 -21.95 -18.89 0.10
CA GLY A 261 -21.26 -20.06 -0.45
C GLY A 261 -20.07 -19.71 -1.35
N ILE A 262 -19.53 -18.50 -1.19
CA ILE A 262 -18.32 -18.00 -1.85
C ILE A 262 -17.12 -18.61 -1.13
N GLU A 263 -16.02 -18.89 -1.83
CA GLU A 263 -14.84 -19.46 -1.19
C GLU A 263 -13.89 -18.40 -0.65
N LYS A 264 -13.76 -17.27 -1.35
CA LYS A 264 -12.84 -16.19 -0.99
C LYS A 264 -13.43 -14.82 -1.30
N ALA A 265 -13.19 -13.83 -0.44
CA ALA A 265 -13.57 -12.45 -0.75
C ALA A 265 -12.48 -11.45 -0.41
N PHE A 266 -12.26 -10.52 -1.33
CA PHE A 266 -11.29 -9.45 -1.18
C PHE A 266 -11.95 -8.08 -1.34
N LEU A 267 -11.56 -7.13 -0.50
CA LEU A 267 -11.94 -5.74 -0.62
C LEU A 267 -10.75 -4.95 -1.18
N PHE A 268 -10.81 -4.51 -2.43
CA PHE A 268 -9.68 -3.89 -3.12
C PHE A 268 -9.83 -2.37 -3.27
N ASP A 269 -8.71 -1.66 -3.21
CA ASP A 269 -8.56 -0.35 -3.86
C ASP A 269 -8.15 -0.55 -5.32
N VAL A 270 -9.03 -0.12 -6.23
CA VAL A 270 -8.89 -0.28 -7.70
C VAL A 270 -7.65 0.40 -8.26
N VAL A 271 -7.24 1.53 -7.67
CA VAL A 271 -6.12 2.32 -8.20
C VAL A 271 -4.80 1.70 -7.79
N SER A 272 -4.62 1.36 -6.50
CA SER A 272 -3.35 0.82 -6.01
C SER A 272 -3.23 -0.71 -6.10
N LYS A 273 -4.33 -1.43 -6.38
CA LYS A 273 -4.43 -2.91 -6.31
C LYS A 273 -4.15 -3.48 -4.92
N ILE A 274 -4.16 -2.63 -3.90
CA ILE A 274 -3.98 -3.01 -2.51
C ILE A 274 -5.33 -3.51 -1.99
N TYR A 275 -5.34 -4.68 -1.34
CA TYR A 275 -6.54 -5.16 -0.67
C TYR A 275 -6.59 -4.63 0.78
N ILE A 276 -7.67 -3.94 1.10
CA ILE A 276 -7.92 -3.26 2.38
C ILE A 276 -8.36 -4.27 3.44
N ALA A 277 -9.16 -5.26 3.05
CA ALA A 277 -9.63 -6.32 3.93
C ALA A 277 -9.77 -7.62 3.13
N THR A 278 -9.59 -8.73 3.81
CA THR A 278 -9.84 -10.08 3.32
C THR A 278 -10.57 -10.84 4.41
N ASP A 279 -11.23 -11.93 4.05
CA ASP A 279 -11.76 -12.87 5.01
C ASP A 279 -10.65 -13.63 5.78
N SER A 280 -11.08 -14.38 6.79
CA SER A 280 -10.20 -15.11 7.71
C SER A 280 -9.42 -16.28 7.08
N THR A 281 -9.77 -16.75 5.88
CA THR A 281 -8.99 -17.79 5.22
C THR A 281 -7.63 -17.27 4.77
N PRO A 282 -6.57 -18.08 4.78
CA PRO A 282 -5.26 -17.65 4.29
C PRO A 282 -5.36 -17.21 2.81
N VAL A 283 -4.66 -16.14 2.47
CA VAL A 283 -4.60 -15.63 1.10
C VAL A 283 -3.68 -16.53 0.29
N ASP A 284 -4.21 -17.14 -0.76
CA ASP A 284 -3.43 -17.79 -1.79
C ASP A 284 -2.96 -16.77 -2.83
N MET A 285 -1.67 -16.83 -3.15
CA MET A 285 -1.03 -15.88 -4.05
C MET A 285 -1.59 -15.98 -5.47
N GLN A 286 -1.89 -17.20 -5.95
CA GLN A 286 -2.42 -17.39 -7.30
C GLN A 286 -3.82 -16.78 -7.44
N THR A 287 -4.65 -16.94 -6.42
CA THR A 287 -5.98 -16.32 -6.37
C THR A 287 -5.87 -14.79 -6.35
N TYR A 288 -4.92 -14.24 -5.60
CA TYR A 288 -4.66 -12.80 -5.55
C TYR A 288 -4.21 -12.23 -6.90
N GLU A 289 -3.29 -12.90 -7.58
CA GLU A 289 -2.81 -12.53 -8.92
C GLU A 289 -3.95 -12.50 -9.93
N LEU A 290 -4.78 -13.54 -9.96
CA LEU A 290 -5.94 -13.61 -10.84
C LEU A 290 -6.94 -12.48 -10.58
N CYS A 291 -7.16 -12.12 -9.31
CA CYS A 291 -8.00 -10.98 -8.96
C CYS A 291 -7.40 -9.67 -9.49
N CYS A 292 -6.09 -9.46 -9.34
CA CYS A 292 -5.41 -8.26 -9.82
C CYS A 292 -5.50 -8.11 -11.35
N ASP A 293 -5.31 -9.20 -12.10
CA ASP A 293 -5.41 -9.20 -13.56
C ASP A 293 -6.84 -8.94 -14.01
N MET A 294 -7.83 -9.51 -13.32
CA MET A 294 -9.24 -9.26 -13.60
C MET A 294 -9.60 -7.78 -13.40
N ILE A 295 -9.09 -7.16 -12.34
CA ILE A 295 -9.29 -5.72 -12.10
C ILE A 295 -8.78 -4.91 -13.29
N ASP A 296 -7.59 -5.20 -13.80
CA ASP A 296 -7.06 -4.50 -14.98
C ASP A 296 -7.95 -4.69 -16.22
N VAL A 297 -8.37 -5.92 -16.50
CA VAL A 297 -9.26 -6.23 -17.63
C VAL A 297 -10.58 -5.44 -17.52
N VAL A 298 -11.18 -5.40 -16.34
CA VAL A 298 -12.42 -4.65 -16.09
C VAL A 298 -12.21 -3.16 -16.29
N ILE A 299 -11.11 -2.63 -15.76
CA ILE A 299 -10.78 -1.22 -15.92
C ILE A 299 -10.60 -0.88 -17.40
N ASP A 300 -9.88 -1.70 -18.14
CA ASP A 300 -9.58 -1.45 -19.56
C ASP A 300 -10.84 -1.53 -20.42
N ILE A 301 -11.68 -2.55 -20.21
CA ILE A 301 -12.98 -2.66 -20.89
C ILE A 301 -13.89 -1.48 -20.53
N SER A 302 -13.95 -1.10 -19.25
CA SER A 302 -14.74 0.04 -18.80
C SER A 302 -14.22 1.36 -19.36
N CYS A 303 -12.92 1.49 -19.65
CA CYS A 303 -12.39 2.67 -20.33
C CYS A 303 -12.78 2.74 -21.80
N ILE A 304 -12.92 1.59 -22.45
CA ILE A 304 -13.33 1.51 -23.86
C ILE A 304 -14.83 1.76 -24.00
N TYR A 305 -15.66 1.16 -23.14
CA TYR A 305 -17.12 1.13 -23.30
C TYR A 305 -17.91 1.93 -22.24
N GLY A 306 -17.31 2.27 -21.11
CA GLY A 306 -17.94 2.98 -19.99
C GLY A 306 -18.06 4.50 -20.20
N GLY A 307 -17.56 5.02 -21.32
CA GLY A 307 -17.82 6.38 -21.77
C GLY A 307 -19.30 6.57 -22.10
N LYS A 308 -20.09 7.05 -21.13
CA LYS A 308 -21.43 7.55 -21.42
C LYS A 308 -21.33 8.71 -22.42
N PRO A 309 -22.02 8.69 -23.56
CA PRO A 309 -22.51 9.95 -24.11
C PRO A 309 -23.39 10.59 -23.03
N ALA A 310 -23.32 11.91 -22.85
CA ALA A 310 -24.01 12.63 -21.79
C ALA A 310 -25.43 12.08 -21.53
N SER A 311 -25.73 11.78 -20.27
CA SER A 311 -26.96 11.20 -19.69
C SER A 311 -27.08 9.67 -19.66
N VAL A 312 -27.58 9.17 -18.51
CA VAL A 312 -27.88 7.79 -18.13
C VAL A 312 -26.77 7.04 -17.36
N LYS A 313 -26.90 7.01 -16.02
CA LYS A 313 -26.06 6.23 -15.09
C LYS A 313 -26.53 4.77 -15.02
N TYR A 314 -25.89 3.86 -15.78
CA TYR A 314 -25.94 2.43 -15.48
C TYR A 314 -24.74 2.04 -14.63
N GLY A 315 -25.00 1.52 -13.42
CA GLY A 315 -24.08 0.67 -12.70
C GLY A 315 -24.01 -0.68 -13.41
N ILE A 316 -22.80 -1.20 -13.58
CA ILE A 316 -22.60 -2.52 -14.16
C ILE A 316 -22.85 -3.52 -13.03
N ILE A 317 -24.02 -4.13 -13.01
CA ILE A 317 -24.32 -5.30 -12.18
C ILE A 317 -24.02 -6.51 -13.07
N PHE A 318 -22.94 -7.23 -12.78
CA PHE A 318 -22.79 -8.59 -13.29
C PHE A 318 -23.58 -9.51 -12.35
N THR A 319 -24.67 -10.07 -12.88
CA THR A 319 -25.43 -11.18 -12.28
C THR A 319 -24.75 -12.51 -12.53
#